data_AF-A0A821BBE6-F1
#
_entry.id   AF-A0A821BBE6-F1
#
_cell.length_a   1.000
_cell.length_b   1.000
_cell.length_c   1.000
_cell.angle_alpha   90.00
_cell.angle_beta   90.00
_cell.angle_gamma   90.00
#
_symmetry.space_group_name_H-M   'P 1'
#
loop_
_entity.id
_entity.type
_entity.pdbx_description
1 polymer ?
#
loop_
_entity_poly.entity_id
_entity_poly.type
_entity_poly.pdbx_seq_one_letter_code
_entity_poly.pdbx_strand_id
1 'polypeptide(L)'
;MTFDPTKYSHCRYNPLKVEWILVSPQLLSRPWHGQVKEDKNDNDEAINHNQQSTNPLCPGAIQGKTNQRNPFYEHTYVFDNDYPALLSDIHDDENNNNDDDLFRCHVVRGV
;
A
#
# COMPACT_ATOMS: atom_id res chain seq x y z
N MET A 1 -43.41 -11.99 5.70
CA MET A 1 -42.41 -11.05 6.25
C MET A 1 -41.44 -10.69 5.13
N THR A 2 -41.10 -9.42 4.99
CA THR A 2 -40.22 -8.93 3.90
C THR A 2 -38.80 -8.77 4.42
N PHE A 3 -37.82 -9.25 3.65
CA PHE A 3 -36.41 -9.05 3.98
C PHE A 3 -36.04 -7.57 3.89
N ASP A 4 -35.41 -7.06 4.95
CA ASP A 4 -34.90 -5.69 5.04
C ASP A 4 -33.36 -5.73 5.20
N PRO A 5 -32.59 -5.39 4.14
CA PRO A 5 -31.12 -5.48 4.17
C PRO A 5 -30.47 -4.49 5.15
N THR A 6 -31.21 -3.50 5.65
CA THR A 6 -30.70 -2.56 6.65
C THR A 6 -30.71 -3.15 8.06
N LYS A 7 -31.49 -4.21 8.28
CA LYS A 7 -31.67 -4.85 9.60
C LYS A 7 -31.05 -6.23 9.69
N TYR A 8 -31.11 -7.00 8.61
CA TYR A 8 -30.71 -8.40 8.60
C TYR A 8 -29.39 -8.62 7.85
N SER A 9 -28.55 -9.51 8.40
CA SER A 9 -27.30 -9.90 7.77
C SER A 9 -27.53 -10.56 6.41
N HIS A 10 -26.66 -10.28 5.45
CA HIS A 10 -26.75 -10.79 4.09
C HIS A 10 -25.38 -10.74 3.39
N CYS A 11 -25.25 -11.40 2.25
CA CYS A 11 -24.04 -11.32 1.43
C CYS A 11 -24.29 -10.44 0.19
N ARG A 12 -23.27 -9.67 -0.20
CA ARG A 12 -23.23 -8.94 -1.47
C ARG A 12 -22.06 -9.41 -2.30
N TYR A 13 -22.30 -9.67 -3.58
CA TYR A 13 -21.26 -10.12 -4.49
C TYR A 13 -20.47 -8.92 -5.04
N ASN A 14 -19.14 -9.00 -5.00
CA ASN A 14 -18.22 -8.08 -5.66
C ASN A 14 -17.79 -8.68 -7.00
N PRO A 15 -18.31 -8.19 -8.14
CA PRO A 15 -18.02 -8.77 -9.45
C PRO A 15 -16.59 -8.51 -9.95
N LEU A 16 -15.90 -7.49 -9.42
CA LEU A 16 -14.51 -7.20 -9.82
C LEU A 16 -13.52 -8.21 -9.23
N LYS A 17 -13.84 -8.76 -8.06
CA LYS A 17 -13.00 -9.75 -7.36
C LYS A 17 -13.56 -11.17 -7.42
N VAL A 18 -14.80 -11.33 -7.88
CA VAL A 18 -15.52 -12.62 -7.90
C VAL A 18 -15.65 -13.18 -6.48
N GLU A 19 -16.03 -12.32 -5.52
CA GLU A 19 -16.06 -12.66 -4.09
C GLU A 19 -17.36 -12.21 -3.43
N TRP A 20 -17.75 -12.87 -2.33
CA TRP A 20 -18.90 -12.47 -1.51
C TRP A 20 -18.45 -11.72 -0.26
N ILE A 21 -19.14 -10.63 0.05
CA ILE A 21 -18.92 -9.81 1.23
C ILE A 21 -20.08 -10.01 2.20
N LEU A 22 -19.79 -10.47 3.41
CA LEU A 22 -20.78 -10.55 4.49
C LEU A 22 -21.05 -9.15 5.06
N VAL A 23 -22.32 -8.74 5.04
CA VAL A 23 -22.81 -7.49 5.61
C VAL A 23 -23.60 -7.83 6.87
N SER A 24 -23.17 -7.29 8.02
CA SER A 24 -23.86 -7.47 9.31
C SER A 24 -24.17 -6.10 9.94
N PRO A 25 -25.35 -5.52 9.70
CA PRO A 25 -25.69 -4.14 10.10
C PRO A 25 -25.58 -3.85 11.61
N GLN A 26 -25.75 -4.87 12.45
CA GLN A 26 -25.82 -4.73 13.91
C GLN A 26 -24.44 -4.78 14.60
N LEU A 27 -23.33 -4.95 13.85
CA LEU A 27 -22.01 -5.15 14.44
C LEU A 27 -21.52 -3.96 15.29
N LEU A 28 -21.91 -2.74 14.93
CA LEU A 28 -21.49 -1.52 15.64
C LEU A 28 -22.09 -1.39 17.04
N SER A 29 -23.13 -2.16 17.37
CA SER A 29 -23.73 -2.16 18.71
C SER A 29 -22.91 -2.94 19.74
N ARG A 30 -21.83 -3.63 19.32
CA ARG A 30 -20.94 -4.34 20.24
C ARG A 30 -20.04 -3.34 20.97
N PRO A 31 -19.86 -3.49 22.29
CA PRO A 31 -19.00 -2.58 23.04
C PRO A 31 -17.54 -2.74 22.59
N TRP A 32 -16.92 -1.63 22.17
CA TRP A 32 -15.52 -1.59 21.77
C TRP A 32 -14.62 -1.39 22.99
N HIS A 33 -13.77 -2.37 23.29
CA HIS A 33 -12.72 -2.30 24.31
C HIS A 33 -11.32 -2.47 23.71
N GLY A 34 -11.21 -2.44 22.38
CA GLY A 34 -9.96 -2.60 21.66
C GLY A 34 -9.18 -1.30 21.53
N GLN A 35 -8.16 -1.33 20.70
CA GLN A 35 -7.30 -0.18 20.42
C GLN A 35 -8.09 1.00 19.85
N VAL A 36 -7.96 2.17 20.45
CA VAL A 36 -8.41 3.43 19.86
C VAL A 36 -7.21 4.03 19.14
N LYS A 37 -7.37 4.36 17.84
CA LYS A 37 -6.33 5.09 17.12
C LYS A 37 -6.33 6.53 17.59
N GLU A 38 -5.16 7.06 17.87
CA GLU A 38 -4.99 8.49 18.05
C GLU A 38 -5.29 9.17 16.70
N ASP A 39 -6.07 10.24 16.74
CA ASP A 39 -6.19 11.12 15.60
C ASP A 39 -4.80 11.67 15.29
N LYS A 40 -4.41 11.63 14.02
CA LYS A 40 -3.17 12.31 13.61
C LYS A 40 -3.36 13.78 13.97
N ASN A 41 -2.48 14.33 14.79
CA ASN A 41 -2.49 15.76 15.04
C ASN A 41 -2.28 16.46 13.68
N ASP A 42 -3.31 17.13 13.16
CA ASP A 42 -3.20 18.06 12.03
C ASP A 42 -2.30 19.27 12.37
N ASN A 43 -1.76 19.31 13.60
CA ASN A 43 -0.75 20.25 14.10
C ASN A 43 0.69 19.72 13.99
N ASP A 44 0.97 18.74 13.12
CA ASP A 44 2.32 18.64 12.58
C ASP A 44 2.54 19.93 11.78
N GLU A 45 3.10 20.94 12.44
CA GLU A 45 3.59 22.18 11.83
C GLU A 45 4.16 21.82 10.47
N ALA A 46 3.45 22.23 9.40
CA ALA A 46 3.78 21.89 8.03
C ALA A 46 5.28 21.98 7.88
N ILE A 47 5.96 20.82 7.81
CA ILE A 47 7.39 20.70 8.04
C ILE A 47 8.05 21.81 7.27
N ASN A 48 8.54 22.81 8.00
CA ASN A 48 9.03 24.04 7.42
C ASN A 48 10.02 23.61 6.34
N HIS A 49 9.78 23.95 5.08
CA HIS A 49 10.59 23.45 3.98
C HIS A 49 12.09 23.69 4.23
N ASN A 50 12.43 24.68 5.06
CA ASN A 50 13.80 24.98 5.50
C ASN A 50 14.44 23.98 6.49
N GLN A 51 13.71 23.04 7.10
CA GLN A 51 14.27 21.90 7.87
C GLN A 51 14.60 20.68 6.96
N GLN A 52 14.86 20.98 5.69
CA GLN A 52 15.13 20.14 4.53
C GLN A 52 16.26 19.10 4.64
N SER A 53 16.96 18.96 5.78
CA SER A 53 18.25 18.23 5.78
C SER A 53 18.16 16.73 6.08
N THR A 54 17.04 16.19 6.55
CA THR A 54 16.94 14.76 6.92
C THR A 54 15.95 13.93 6.12
N ASN A 55 14.98 14.54 5.43
CA ASN A 55 14.01 13.79 4.61
C ASN A 55 14.57 13.58 3.18
N PRO A 56 14.81 12.33 2.75
CA PRO A 56 15.36 12.02 1.43
C PRO A 56 14.40 12.33 0.27
N LEU A 57 13.14 12.68 0.55
CA LEU A 57 12.17 13.08 -0.46
C LEU A 57 12.19 14.58 -0.77
N CYS A 58 12.88 15.42 0.02
CA CYS A 58 12.85 16.87 -0.20
C CYS A 58 13.67 17.33 -1.43
N PRO A 59 13.34 18.49 -2.03
CA PRO A 59 14.16 19.09 -3.08
C PRO A 59 15.59 19.35 -2.58
N GLY A 60 16.60 18.98 -3.36
CA GLY A 60 18.00 19.16 -2.99
C GLY A 60 18.54 18.24 -1.91
N ALA A 61 17.72 17.33 -1.35
CA ALA A 61 18.17 16.29 -0.42
C ALA A 61 18.98 15.20 -1.15
N ILE A 62 19.80 14.46 -0.40
CA ILE A 62 20.52 13.30 -0.91
C ILE A 62 19.69 12.05 -0.62
N GLN A 63 19.41 11.27 -1.67
CA GLN A 63 18.72 9.99 -1.55
C GLN A 63 19.61 8.95 -0.85
N GLY A 64 18.98 8.06 -0.07
CA GLY A 64 19.70 7.21 0.88
C GLY A 64 20.64 6.20 0.23
N LYS A 65 20.20 5.52 -0.84
CA LYS A 65 20.99 4.42 -1.43
C LYS A 65 21.81 4.86 -2.63
N THR A 66 21.20 5.61 -3.54
CA THR A 66 21.85 6.07 -4.77
C THR A 66 22.85 7.19 -4.51
N ASN A 67 22.78 7.84 -3.34
CA ASN A 67 23.48 9.10 -3.03
C ASN A 67 23.24 10.19 -4.09
N GLN A 68 22.18 10.04 -4.89
CA GLN A 68 21.80 11.03 -5.88
C GLN A 68 21.13 12.20 -5.19
N ARG A 69 21.42 13.39 -5.68
CA ARG A 69 20.77 14.60 -5.17
C ARG A 69 19.46 14.80 -5.91
N ASN A 70 18.36 14.92 -5.17
CA ASN A 70 17.09 15.33 -5.75
C ASN A 70 17.28 16.70 -6.42
N PRO A 71 16.73 16.91 -7.63
CA PRO A 71 16.69 18.25 -8.21
C PRO A 71 15.95 19.20 -7.25
N PHE A 72 16.23 20.50 -7.37
CA PHE A 72 15.43 21.52 -6.69
C PHE A 72 14.11 21.70 -7.44
N TYR A 73 13.25 20.69 -7.35
CA TYR A 73 11.95 20.68 -8.02
C TYR A 73 10.96 21.60 -7.29
N GLU A 74 10.10 22.28 -8.05
CA GLU A 74 9.06 23.18 -7.52
C GLU A 74 7.68 22.51 -7.42
N HIS A 75 7.50 21.38 -8.13
CA HIS A 75 6.22 20.66 -8.24
C HIS A 75 6.41 19.16 -7.99
N THR A 76 5.82 18.29 -8.79
CA THR A 76 5.98 16.85 -8.66
C THR A 76 7.34 16.41 -9.22
N TYR A 77 8.00 15.51 -8.49
CA TYR A 77 9.23 14.84 -8.92
C TYR A 77 8.99 13.32 -8.91
N VAL A 78 9.39 12.66 -10.00
CA VAL A 78 9.30 11.20 -10.18
C VAL A 78 10.73 10.66 -10.25
N PHE A 79 10.99 9.59 -9.52
CA PHE A 79 12.29 8.93 -9.45
C PHE A 79 12.10 7.43 -9.27
N ASP A 80 13.11 6.66 -9.66
CA ASP A 80 13.13 5.22 -9.42
C ASP A 80 13.30 4.96 -7.91
N ASN A 81 12.47 4.09 -7.34
CA ASN A 81 12.56 3.79 -5.92
C ASN A 81 13.92 3.15 -5.60
N ASP A 82 14.65 3.70 -4.63
CA ASP A 82 15.93 3.17 -4.13
C ASP A 82 15.84 1.67 -3.72
N TYR A 83 14.67 1.25 -3.26
CA TYR A 83 14.35 -0.12 -2.83
C TYR A 83 13.11 -0.63 -3.58
N PRO A 84 13.23 -0.91 -4.88
CA PRO A 84 12.08 -1.28 -5.69
C PRO A 84 11.64 -2.70 -5.35
N ALA A 85 10.31 -2.93 -5.34
CA ALA A 85 9.74 -4.26 -5.07
C ALA A 85 9.99 -5.25 -6.23
N LEU A 86 10.23 -4.73 -7.43
CA LEU A 86 10.48 -5.49 -8.65
C LEU A 86 11.71 -4.93 -9.36
N LEU A 87 12.47 -5.81 -10.01
CA LEU A 87 13.61 -5.43 -10.84
C LEU A 87 13.30 -5.72 -12.30
N SER A 88 13.85 -4.91 -13.19
CA SER A 88 13.67 -5.05 -14.64
C SER A 88 14.53 -6.18 -15.23
N ASP A 89 15.71 -6.41 -14.67
CA ASP A 89 16.68 -7.39 -15.14
C ASP A 89 16.84 -8.53 -14.14
N ILE A 90 15.99 -9.55 -14.29
CA ILE A 90 16.10 -10.83 -13.58
C ILE A 90 16.11 -11.92 -14.64
N HIS A 91 17.22 -12.65 -14.79
CA HIS A 91 17.26 -13.82 -15.66
C HIS A 91 16.26 -14.86 -15.18
N ASP A 92 15.37 -15.27 -16.08
CA ASP A 92 14.49 -16.41 -15.83
C ASP A 92 15.23 -17.63 -16.41
N ASP A 93 15.80 -18.45 -15.53
CA ASP A 93 16.33 -19.74 -15.96
C ASP A 93 15.12 -20.61 -16.30
N GLU A 94 14.86 -20.82 -17.59
CA GLU A 94 13.73 -21.61 -18.11
C GLU A 94 13.62 -23.04 -17.51
N ASN A 95 14.67 -23.50 -16.83
CA ASN A 95 14.75 -24.79 -16.13
C ASN A 95 14.28 -24.77 -14.65
N ASN A 96 13.81 -23.64 -14.12
CA ASN A 96 13.39 -23.51 -12.72
C ASN A 96 11.86 -23.39 -12.55
N ASN A 97 11.10 -23.85 -13.55
CA ASN A 97 9.66 -24.08 -13.42
C ASN A 97 9.45 -25.32 -12.56
N ASN A 98 9.38 -25.12 -11.25
CA ASN A 98 9.06 -26.18 -10.30
C ASN A 98 7.54 -26.45 -10.40
N ASP A 99 7.15 -27.38 -11.28
CA ASP A 99 5.76 -27.82 -11.55
C ASP A 99 5.16 -28.64 -10.39
N ASP A 100 5.54 -28.32 -9.14
CA ASP A 100 4.95 -28.93 -7.97
C ASP A 100 3.49 -28.46 -7.80
N ASP A 101 2.59 -29.36 -7.41
CA ASP A 101 1.17 -29.03 -7.26
C ASP A 101 0.85 -28.15 -6.05
N LEU A 102 1.73 -28.14 -5.05
CA LEU A 102 1.58 -27.40 -3.80
C LEU A 102 2.56 -26.24 -3.68
N PHE A 103 3.79 -26.38 -4.19
CA PHE A 103 4.89 -25.43 -4.00
C PHE A 103 5.33 -24.76 -5.30
N ARG A 104 4.49 -23.86 -5.81
CA ARG A 104 4.73 -23.11 -7.06
C ARG A 104 5.36 -21.74 -6.79
N CYS A 105 6.36 -21.39 -7.57
CA CYS A 105 6.91 -20.03 -7.65
C CYS A 105 7.16 -19.66 -9.12
N HIS A 106 7.12 -18.37 -9.44
CA HIS A 106 7.47 -17.88 -10.76
C HIS A 106 8.18 -16.53 -10.64
N VAL A 107 9.06 -16.24 -11.59
CA VAL A 107 9.74 -14.94 -11.66
C VAL A 107 8.72 -13.86 -12.01
N VAL A 108 8.89 -12.68 -11.42
CA VAL A 108 8.13 -11.46 -11.74
C VAL A 108 9.10 -10.31 -11.94
N ARG A 109 8.77 -9.42 -12.89
CA ARG A 109 9.57 -8.24 -13.24
C ARG A 109 8.69 -7.00 -13.24
N GLY A 110 9.31 -5.83 -13.07
CA GLY A 110 8.63 -4.55 -13.05
C GLY A 110 9.57 -3.42 -13.46
N VAL A 111 8.97 -2.29 -13.80
CA VAL A 111 9.65 -1.02 -14.09
C VAL A 111 9.34 -0.06 -12.97
#